data_AF-A0A6I1FQ64-F1
#
_entry.id   AF-A0A6I1FQ64-F1
#
_cell.length_a   1.000
_cell.length_b   1.000
_cell.length_c   1.000
_cell.angle_alpha   90.00
_cell.angle_beta   90.00
_cell.angle_gamma   90.00
#
_symmetry.space_group_name_H-M   'P 1'
#
loop_
_entity.id
_entity.type
_entity.pdbx_description
1 polymer ?
#
loop_
_entity_poly.entity_id
_entity_poly.type
_entity_poly.pdbx_seq_one_letter_code
_entity_poly.pdbx_strand_id
1 'polypeptide(L)'
;MSKNKIAIDGFRMHQAILNEFRFIRDESFSRPTASSYVVYLTMFKQLELENNSRGILREYNLAYWSKKLNISYSTLYSGKCWLEKNHFIKDTIDHAGMPVTILKDVEKYNKPEEGNELNYLIIPSALLETNILAEFVRTSNPEAIELIFSLLNQFRTGFSKMQGDSFESVKMSCTIKTLKESFLFIRL
;
A
#
# COMPACT_ATOMS: atom_id res chain seq x y z
N MET A 1 4.13 -15.99 -31.24
CA MET A 1 4.32 -16.28 -29.81
C MET A 1 4.06 -14.99 -29.04
N SER A 2 3.00 -14.93 -28.23
CA SER A 2 2.67 -13.76 -27.42
C SER A 2 3.78 -13.48 -26.42
N LYS A 3 4.32 -12.26 -26.43
CA LYS A 3 5.18 -11.75 -25.35
C LYS A 3 4.42 -11.94 -24.03
N ASN A 4 4.81 -12.92 -23.22
CA ASN A 4 4.30 -13.07 -21.86
C ASN A 4 4.75 -11.82 -21.09
N LYS A 5 3.88 -10.81 -21.07
CA LYS A 5 4.06 -9.59 -20.29
C LYS A 5 3.96 -10.02 -18.83
N ILE A 6 5.12 -10.15 -18.18
CA ILE A 6 5.20 -10.55 -16.77
C ILE A 6 4.38 -9.53 -15.97
N ALA A 7 3.31 -9.99 -15.32
CA ALA A 7 2.48 -9.18 -14.46
C ALA A 7 2.74 -9.59 -13.01
N ILE A 8 3.02 -8.61 -12.16
CA ILE A 8 3.07 -8.83 -10.71
C ILE A 8 1.64 -9.08 -10.24
N ASP A 9 1.40 -10.22 -9.61
CA ASP A 9 0.13 -10.48 -8.93
C ASP A 9 0.04 -9.61 -7.67
N GLY A 10 -0.89 -8.66 -7.68
CA GLY A 10 -0.99 -7.65 -6.64
C GLY A 10 -2.02 -6.58 -6.92
N PHE A 11 -2.32 -5.81 -5.88
CA PHE A 11 -3.32 -4.75 -5.91
C PHE A 11 -2.68 -3.37 -6.04
N ARG A 12 -3.46 -2.41 -6.54
CA ARG A 12 -2.99 -1.04 -6.77
C ARG A 12 -3.12 -0.20 -5.51
N MET A 13 -2.07 0.55 -5.19
CA MET A 13 -2.08 1.61 -4.20
C MET A 13 -1.47 2.87 -4.84
N HIS A 14 -2.17 4.00 -4.75
CA HIS A 14 -1.70 5.22 -5.40
C HIS A 14 -0.55 5.87 -4.64
N GLN A 15 0.48 6.27 -5.38
CA GLN A 15 1.71 6.82 -4.81
C GLN A 15 1.45 8.12 -4.03
N ALA A 16 0.44 8.89 -4.46
CA ALA A 16 0.01 10.10 -3.77
C ALA A 16 -0.38 9.85 -2.30
N ILE A 17 -0.97 8.68 -2.02
CA ILE A 17 -1.37 8.33 -0.66
C ILE A 17 -0.13 8.02 0.19
N LEU A 18 0.83 7.30 -0.38
CA LEU A 18 2.13 7.06 0.25
C LEU A 18 2.86 8.37 0.59
N ASN A 19 2.76 9.38 -0.29
CA ASN A 19 3.33 10.70 -0.07
C ASN A 19 2.61 11.43 1.07
N GLU A 20 1.30 11.26 1.23
CA GLU A 20 0.55 11.83 2.36
C GLU A 20 0.96 11.20 3.69
N PHE A 21 1.17 9.88 3.75
CA PHE A 21 1.73 9.23 4.93
C PHE A 21 3.11 9.80 5.31
N ARG A 22 3.98 9.99 4.31
CA ARG A 22 5.32 10.58 4.50
C ARG A 22 5.24 12.04 4.96
N PHE A 23 4.35 12.82 4.37
CA PHE A 23 4.11 14.19 4.76
C PHE A 23 3.70 14.29 6.24
N ILE A 24 2.75 13.46 6.69
CA ILE A 24 2.35 13.46 8.10
C ILE A 24 3.50 12.99 9.01
N ARG A 25 4.30 12.01 8.60
CA ARG A 25 5.48 11.58 9.36
C ARG A 25 6.48 12.73 9.58
N ASP A 26 6.70 13.54 8.54
CA ASP A 26 7.72 14.58 8.52
C ASP A 26 7.24 15.88 9.17
N GLU A 27 5.96 16.25 8.98
CA GLU A 27 5.39 17.54 9.40
C GLU A 27 4.53 17.47 10.67
N SER A 28 4.20 16.27 11.18
CA SER A 28 3.35 16.08 12.36
C SER A 28 4.03 15.31 13.48
N PHE A 29 3.63 15.63 14.72
CA PHE A 29 3.96 14.81 15.90
C PHE A 29 3.24 13.44 15.88
N SER A 30 2.17 13.31 15.09
CA SER A 30 1.38 12.08 14.98
C SER A 30 1.90 11.17 13.86
N ARG A 31 3.04 10.53 14.08
CA ARG A 31 3.67 9.65 13.07
C ARG A 31 2.82 8.41 12.74
N PRO A 32 2.81 7.94 11.48
CA PRO A 32 2.15 6.70 11.11
C PRO A 32 2.84 5.50 11.76
N THR A 33 2.05 4.61 12.36
CA THR A 33 2.57 3.36 12.91
C THR A 33 2.65 2.28 11.82
N ALA A 34 3.46 1.24 12.06
CA ALA A 34 3.48 0.07 11.18
C ALA A 34 2.09 -0.56 11.04
N SER A 35 1.29 -0.58 12.12
CA SER A 35 -0.09 -1.08 12.06
C SER A 35 -1.01 -0.22 11.22
N SER A 36 -0.85 1.11 11.20
CA SER A 36 -1.62 1.99 10.29
C SER A 36 -1.38 1.64 8.83
N TYR A 37 -0.10 1.46 8.45
CA TYR A 37 0.25 1.01 7.10
C TYR A 37 -0.40 -0.34 6.77
N VAL A 38 -0.25 -1.33 7.66
CA VAL A 38 -0.79 -2.68 7.44
C VAL A 38 -2.31 -2.68 7.30
N VAL A 39 -3.02 -1.99 8.19
CA VAL A 39 -4.50 -1.85 8.09
C VAL A 39 -4.89 -1.26 6.75
N TYR A 40 -4.20 -0.22 6.31
CA TYR A 40 -4.51 0.42 5.04
C TYR A 40 -4.25 -0.49 3.83
N LEU A 41 -3.19 -1.31 3.86
CA LEU A 41 -2.96 -2.34 2.84
C LEU A 41 -4.08 -3.39 2.81
N THR A 42 -4.56 -3.83 3.97
CA THR A 42 -5.68 -4.79 4.02
C THR A 42 -6.96 -4.19 3.42
N MET A 43 -7.17 -2.88 3.56
CA MET A 43 -8.30 -2.18 2.95
C MET A 43 -8.19 -2.13 1.43
N PHE A 44 -7.00 -1.86 0.87
CA PHE A 44 -6.81 -1.95 -0.59
C PHE A 44 -6.96 -3.37 -1.12
N LYS A 45 -6.47 -4.38 -0.39
CA LYS A 45 -6.71 -5.77 -0.77
C LYS A 45 -8.19 -6.10 -0.74
N GLN A 46 -8.92 -5.60 0.27
CA GLN A 46 -10.36 -5.78 0.34
C GLN A 46 -11.08 -5.08 -0.84
N LEU A 47 -10.65 -3.88 -1.26
CA LEU A 47 -11.21 -3.21 -2.44
C LEU A 47 -11.02 -4.03 -3.72
N GLU A 48 -9.85 -4.67 -3.88
CA GLU A 48 -9.61 -5.59 -4.99
C GLU A 48 -10.53 -6.81 -4.93
N LEU A 49 -10.70 -7.42 -3.75
CA LEU A 49 -11.59 -8.58 -3.54
C LEU A 49 -13.07 -8.23 -3.81
N GLU A 50 -13.51 -7.05 -3.39
CA GLU A 50 -14.87 -6.52 -3.64
C GLU A 50 -15.04 -5.97 -5.07
N ASN A 51 -13.97 -5.95 -5.89
CA ASN A 51 -13.93 -5.31 -7.20
C ASN A 51 -14.51 -3.88 -7.19
N ASN A 52 -14.16 -3.11 -6.15
CA ASN A 52 -14.74 -1.80 -5.87
C ASN A 52 -13.76 -0.67 -6.18
N SER A 53 -13.99 0.05 -7.27
CA SER A 53 -13.16 1.17 -7.72
C SER A 53 -13.52 2.51 -7.09
N ARG A 54 -14.62 2.60 -6.32
CA ARG A 54 -15.08 3.84 -5.67
C ARG A 54 -14.44 4.09 -4.30
N GLY A 55 -13.70 3.12 -3.77
CA GLY A 55 -13.08 3.23 -2.44
C GLY A 55 -14.05 3.06 -1.27
N ILE A 56 -15.21 2.42 -1.50
CA ILE A 56 -16.20 2.15 -0.45
C ILE A 56 -16.10 0.68 -0.08
N LEU A 57 -15.71 0.37 1.15
CA LEU A 57 -15.65 -0.99 1.68
C LEU A 57 -16.93 -1.34 2.41
N ARG A 58 -17.60 -2.40 1.98
CA ARG A 58 -18.84 -2.88 2.62
C ARG A 58 -18.60 -4.05 3.56
N GLU A 59 -17.62 -4.90 3.25
CA GLU A 59 -17.41 -6.16 3.97
C GLU A 59 -16.08 -6.18 4.74
N TYR A 60 -15.51 -4.99 5.00
CA TYR A 60 -14.22 -4.90 5.69
C TYR A 60 -14.32 -5.37 7.14
N ASN A 61 -13.69 -6.51 7.42
CA ASN A 61 -13.67 -7.12 8.75
C ASN A 61 -12.25 -7.13 9.32
N LEU A 62 -11.99 -6.24 10.28
CA LEU A 62 -10.68 -6.13 10.94
C LEU A 62 -10.29 -7.41 11.71
N ALA A 63 -11.26 -8.14 12.28
CA ALA A 63 -11.00 -9.36 13.02
C ALA A 63 -10.57 -10.51 12.10
N TYR A 64 -11.10 -10.56 10.87
CA TYR A 64 -10.62 -11.48 9.84
C TYR A 64 -9.14 -11.22 9.51
N TRP A 65 -8.78 -9.95 9.25
CA TRP A 65 -7.41 -9.57 8.91
C TRP A 65 -6.43 -9.77 10.08
N SER A 66 -6.87 -9.53 11.31
CA SER A 66 -6.09 -9.84 12.52
C SER A 66 -5.69 -11.32 12.57
N LYS A 67 -6.64 -12.24 12.34
CA LYS A 67 -6.37 -13.67 12.31
C LYS A 67 -5.48 -14.05 11.13
N LYS A 68 -5.77 -13.53 9.94
CA LYS A 68 -5.04 -13.85 8.71
C LYS A 68 -3.57 -13.43 8.77
N LEU A 69 -3.29 -12.23 9.29
CA LEU A 69 -1.93 -11.69 9.38
C LEU A 69 -1.20 -12.10 10.65
N ASN A 70 -1.84 -12.82 11.57
CA ASN A 70 -1.28 -13.13 12.89
C ASN A 70 -0.83 -11.87 13.66
N ILE A 71 -1.63 -10.81 13.61
CA ILE A 71 -1.42 -9.55 14.34
C ILE A 71 -2.60 -9.37 15.28
N SER A 72 -2.35 -8.96 16.54
CA SER A 72 -3.43 -8.79 17.51
C SER A 72 -4.47 -7.78 17.03
N TYR A 73 -5.74 -8.06 17.33
CA TYR A 73 -6.85 -7.19 16.95
C TYR A 73 -6.66 -5.77 17.50
N SER A 74 -6.23 -5.65 18.76
CA SER A 74 -6.00 -4.35 19.40
C SER A 74 -4.94 -3.53 18.66
N THR A 75 -3.85 -4.15 18.20
CA THR A 75 -2.80 -3.45 17.45
C THR A 75 -3.30 -2.96 16.08
N LEU A 76 -4.06 -3.78 15.36
CA LEU A 76 -4.69 -3.34 14.11
C LEU A 76 -5.76 -2.27 14.37
N TYR A 77 -6.53 -2.39 15.45
CA TYR A 77 -7.54 -1.40 15.82
C TYR A 77 -6.90 -0.05 16.11
N SER A 78 -5.78 0.01 16.83
CA SER A 78 -5.01 1.25 17.01
C SER A 78 -4.55 1.85 15.68
N GLY A 79 -4.12 1.02 14.72
CA GLY A 79 -3.77 1.47 13.37
C GLY A 79 -4.97 2.05 12.62
N LYS A 80 -6.14 1.40 12.70
CA LYS A 80 -7.40 1.91 12.15
C LYS A 80 -7.78 3.27 12.74
N CYS A 81 -7.74 3.40 14.07
CA CYS A 81 -8.04 4.67 14.74
C CYS A 81 -7.09 5.81 14.30
N TRP A 82 -5.82 5.49 14.06
CA TRP A 82 -4.87 6.47 13.53
C TRP A 82 -5.26 6.92 12.10
N LEU A 83 -5.66 5.99 11.23
CA LEU A 83 -6.11 6.32 9.87
C LEU A 83 -7.36 7.21 9.88
N GLU A 84 -8.30 6.91 10.77
CA GLU A 84 -9.54 7.68 10.91
C GLU A 84 -9.26 9.08 11.46
N LYS A 85 -8.42 9.19 12.49
CA LYS A 85 -7.99 10.47 13.08
C LYS A 85 -7.29 11.38 12.07
N ASN A 86 -6.53 10.80 11.13
CA ASN A 86 -5.82 11.55 10.09
C ASN A 86 -6.60 11.58 8.76
N HIS A 87 -7.89 11.27 8.77
CA HIS A 87 -8.81 11.39 7.63
C HIS A 87 -8.46 10.54 6.40
N PHE A 88 -7.68 9.47 6.54
CA PHE A 88 -7.46 8.50 5.44
C PHE A 88 -8.67 7.62 5.19
N ILE A 89 -9.47 7.41 6.24
CA ILE A 89 -10.70 6.61 6.20
C ILE A 89 -11.81 7.34 6.95
N LYS A 90 -13.04 7.00 6.59
CA LYS A 90 -14.24 7.45 7.30
C LYS A 90 -15.25 6.32 7.37
N ASP A 91 -15.65 5.94 8.58
CA ASP A 91 -16.78 5.04 8.76
C ASP A 91 -18.09 5.85 8.67
N THR A 92 -19.04 5.35 7.89
CA THR A 92 -20.35 5.96 7.71
C THR A 92 -21.42 4.91 7.46
N ILE A 93 -22.66 5.35 7.35
CA ILE A 93 -23.80 4.50 6.99
C ILE A 93 -24.18 4.86 5.56
N ASP A 94 -24.26 3.87 4.68
CA ASP A 94 -24.66 4.09 3.31
C ASP A 94 -26.17 4.36 3.17
N HIS A 95 -26.61 4.69 1.95
CA HIS A 95 -28.03 4.96 1.68
C HIS A 95 -28.96 3.78 1.95
N ALA A 96 -28.42 2.56 2.06
CA ALA A 96 -29.17 1.34 2.37
C ALA A 96 -29.18 1.04 3.88
N GLY A 97 -28.58 1.90 4.72
CA GLY A 97 -28.51 1.69 6.17
C GLY A 97 -27.38 0.78 6.62
N MET A 98 -26.44 0.42 5.74
CA MET A 98 -25.34 -0.48 6.03
C MET A 98 -24.08 0.28 6.46
N PRO A 99 -23.34 -0.19 7.47
CA PRO A 99 -22.06 0.41 7.84
C PRO A 99 -21.04 0.17 6.73
N VAL A 100 -20.36 1.23 6.31
CA VAL A 100 -19.33 1.20 5.27
C VAL A 100 -18.11 2.02 5.67
N THR A 101 -16.93 1.58 5.27
CA THR A 101 -15.69 2.34 5.43
C THR A 101 -15.31 2.96 4.09
N ILE A 102 -15.24 4.29 4.03
CA ILE A 102 -14.86 5.03 2.83
C ILE A 102 -13.37 5.40 2.92
N LEU A 103 -12.60 5.05 1.89
CA LEU A 103 -11.21 5.45 1.74
C LEU A 103 -11.13 6.80 1.02
N LYS A 104 -10.27 7.68 1.52
CA LYS A 104 -10.04 9.01 0.96
C LYS A 104 -9.50 8.94 -0.48
N ASP A 105 -10.07 9.77 -1.35
CA ASP A 105 -9.61 10.08 -2.72
C ASP A 105 -9.40 8.89 -3.68
N VAL A 106 -9.79 7.67 -3.31
CA VAL A 106 -9.60 6.47 -4.16
C VAL A 106 -10.35 6.58 -5.48
N GLU A 107 -11.59 7.11 -5.51
CA GLU A 107 -12.33 7.29 -6.76
C GLU A 107 -11.66 8.30 -7.68
N LYS A 108 -11.21 9.44 -7.15
CA LYS A 108 -10.48 10.48 -7.89
C LYS A 108 -9.21 9.93 -8.53
N TYR A 109 -8.53 9.06 -7.79
CA TYR A 109 -7.30 8.41 -8.21
C TYR A 109 -7.52 7.29 -9.24
N ASN A 110 -8.66 6.60 -9.19
CA ASN A 110 -9.00 5.56 -10.18
C ASN A 110 -9.57 6.14 -11.48
N LYS A 111 -10.14 7.36 -11.45
CA LYS A 111 -10.65 8.08 -12.61
C LYS A 111 -9.98 9.47 -12.70
N PRO A 112 -8.68 9.55 -13.06
CA PRO A 112 -8.08 10.85 -13.28
C PRO A 112 -8.82 11.56 -14.42
N GLU A 113 -9.27 12.79 -14.18
CA GLU A 113 -9.63 13.69 -15.28
C GLU A 113 -8.42 13.86 -16.20
N GLU A 114 -8.68 13.95 -17.51
CA GLU A 114 -7.71 13.86 -18.62
C GLU A 114 -6.36 14.52 -18.31
N GLY A 115 -5.28 13.73 -18.28
CA GLY A 115 -3.89 14.24 -18.32
C GLY A 115 -2.97 13.85 -17.16
N ASN A 116 -3.46 13.32 -16.04
CA ASN A 116 -2.59 12.84 -14.97
C ASN A 116 -2.14 11.39 -15.23
N GLU A 117 -0.83 11.18 -15.39
CA GLU A 117 -0.25 9.83 -15.43
C GLU A 117 -0.61 9.08 -14.14
N LEU A 118 -1.24 7.91 -14.31
CA LEU A 118 -1.60 7.02 -13.21
C LEU A 118 -0.33 6.48 -12.52
N ASN A 119 0.15 7.19 -11.50
CA ASN A 119 1.26 6.75 -10.67
C ASN A 119 0.76 5.90 -9.49
N TYR A 120 0.57 4.61 -9.75
CA TYR A 120 0.25 3.60 -8.74
C TYR A 120 1.46 2.70 -8.49
N LEU A 121 1.64 2.30 -7.24
CA LEU A 121 2.47 1.17 -6.83
C LEU A 121 1.61 -0.11 -6.90
N ILE A 122 2.19 -1.20 -7.40
CA ILE A 122 1.58 -2.53 -7.32
C ILE A 122 2.13 -3.19 -6.07
N ILE A 123 1.25 -3.51 -5.13
CA ILE A 123 1.59 -4.20 -3.89
C ILE A 123 1.39 -5.70 -4.13
N PRO A 124 2.44 -6.53 -4.07
CA PRO A 124 2.31 -7.97 -4.25
C PRO A 124 1.36 -8.57 -3.22
N SER A 125 0.40 -9.39 -3.67
CA SER A 125 -0.55 -10.10 -2.78
C SER A 125 0.19 -10.95 -1.74
N ALA A 126 1.35 -11.51 -2.11
CA ALA A 126 2.22 -12.30 -1.27
C ALA A 126 2.67 -11.60 0.03
N LEU A 127 2.69 -10.25 0.09
CA LEU A 127 2.99 -9.53 1.32
C LEU A 127 1.96 -9.79 2.42
N LEU A 128 0.70 -10.05 2.06
CA LEU A 128 -0.40 -10.37 2.99
C LEU A 128 -0.53 -11.87 3.28
N GLU A 129 0.27 -12.70 2.62
CA GLU A 129 0.30 -14.16 2.78
C GLU A 129 1.52 -14.63 3.58
N THR A 130 2.50 -13.76 3.77
CA THR A 130 3.71 -14.01 4.54
C THR A 130 3.64 -13.34 5.92
N ASN A 131 4.56 -13.70 6.80
CA ASN A 131 4.68 -13.10 8.14
C ASN A 131 5.37 -11.74 8.15
N ILE A 132 5.81 -11.22 6.99
CA ILE A 132 6.67 -10.04 6.92
C ILE A 132 6.00 -8.79 7.53
N LEU A 133 4.71 -8.59 7.28
CA LEU A 133 3.95 -7.48 7.84
C LEU A 133 3.76 -7.61 9.35
N ALA A 134 3.58 -8.84 9.84
CA ALA A 134 3.51 -9.11 11.27
C ALA A 134 4.83 -8.76 11.96
N GLU A 135 5.96 -9.09 11.34
CA GLU A 135 7.29 -8.74 11.86
C GLU A 135 7.52 -7.22 11.90
N PHE A 136 7.08 -6.46 10.89
CA PHE A 136 7.17 -4.99 10.95
C PHE A 136 6.32 -4.38 12.04
N VAL A 137 5.13 -4.92 12.27
CA VAL A 137 4.27 -4.48 13.37
C VAL A 137 4.88 -4.86 14.73
N ARG A 138 5.42 -6.08 14.86
CA ARG A 138 6.07 -6.57 16.09
C ARG A 138 7.30 -5.74 16.46
N THR A 139 8.06 -5.30 15.46
CA THR A 139 9.27 -4.48 15.64
C THR A 139 8.99 -2.98 15.64
N SER A 140 7.72 -2.57 15.50
CA SER A 140 7.30 -1.16 15.42
C SER A 140 8.10 -0.35 14.39
N ASN A 141 8.33 -0.95 13.21
CA ASN A 141 9.19 -0.37 12.17
C ASN A 141 8.38 0.01 10.91
N PRO A 142 7.71 1.17 10.90
CA PRO A 142 6.98 1.66 9.74
C PRO A 142 7.90 1.99 8.55
N GLU A 143 9.14 2.43 8.81
CA GLU A 143 10.09 2.80 7.76
C GLU A 143 10.50 1.59 6.90
N ALA A 144 10.54 0.39 7.47
CA ALA A 144 10.79 -0.84 6.73
C ALA A 144 9.70 -1.13 5.69
N ILE A 145 8.43 -0.80 5.99
CA ILE A 145 7.32 -0.93 5.04
C ILE A 145 7.51 0.05 3.88
N GLU A 146 7.85 1.31 4.17
CA GLU A 146 8.13 2.31 3.14
C GLU A 146 9.34 1.95 2.26
N LEU A 147 10.36 1.33 2.85
CA LEU A 147 11.53 0.83 2.12
C LEU A 147 11.12 -0.27 1.16
N ILE A 148 10.30 -1.23 1.58
CA ILE A 148 9.78 -2.27 0.69
C ILE A 148 9.00 -1.67 -0.47
N PHE A 149 8.14 -0.68 -0.20
CA PHE A 149 7.40 -0.01 -1.26
C PHE A 149 8.32 0.68 -2.27
N SER A 150 9.38 1.33 -1.78
CA SER A 150 10.40 1.93 -2.65
C SER A 150 11.14 0.88 -3.48
N LEU A 151 11.51 -0.26 -2.87
CA LEU A 151 12.15 -1.38 -3.57
C LEU A 151 11.25 -1.99 -4.63
N LEU A 152 9.96 -2.18 -4.35
CA LEU A 152 8.98 -2.70 -5.31
C LEU A 152 8.79 -1.75 -6.50
N ASN A 153 8.74 -0.44 -6.24
CA ASN A 153 8.70 0.57 -7.31
C ASN A 153 9.97 0.55 -8.16
N GLN A 154 11.15 0.45 -7.55
CA GLN A 154 12.42 0.34 -8.26
C GLN A 154 12.50 -0.93 -9.10
N PHE A 155 12.09 -2.07 -8.52
CA PHE A 155 12.03 -3.35 -9.21
C PHE A 155 11.11 -3.25 -10.43
N ARG A 156 9.87 -2.77 -10.26
CA ARG A 156 8.94 -2.56 -11.38
C ARG A 156 9.54 -1.67 -12.47
N THR A 157 10.17 -0.56 -12.10
CA THR A 157 10.77 0.40 -13.04
C THR A 157 12.00 -0.17 -13.74
N GLY A 158 12.81 -0.97 -13.05
CA GLY A 158 13.94 -1.69 -13.63
C GLY A 158 13.45 -2.72 -14.65
N PHE A 159 12.43 -3.51 -14.28
CA PHE A 159 11.84 -4.51 -15.16
C PHE A 159 11.18 -3.91 -16.41
N SER A 160 10.51 -2.75 -16.30
CA SER A 160 9.89 -2.11 -17.47
C SER A 160 10.92 -1.63 -18.50
N LYS A 161 12.14 -1.32 -18.06
CA LYS A 161 13.27 -0.92 -18.92
C LYS A 161 14.01 -2.12 -19.53
N MET A 162 13.91 -3.31 -18.91
CA MET A 162 14.50 -4.56 -19.42
C MET A 162 13.57 -5.21 -20.44
N GLN A 163 13.49 -4.67 -21.65
CA GLN A 163 12.90 -5.38 -22.78
C GLN A 163 13.91 -6.40 -23.35
N GLY A 164 13.78 -7.70 -23.03
CA GLY A 164 14.37 -8.75 -23.87
C GLY A 164 15.02 -9.96 -23.20
N ASP A 165 15.36 -9.91 -21.91
CA ASP A 165 16.15 -10.98 -21.28
C ASP A 165 15.30 -12.01 -20.50
N SER A 166 15.74 -13.27 -20.54
CA SER A 166 15.14 -14.39 -19.81
C SER A 166 15.19 -14.16 -18.29
N PHE A 167 14.10 -14.47 -17.60
CA PHE A 167 13.90 -14.29 -16.15
C PHE A 167 15.09 -14.71 -15.25
N GLU A 168 15.81 -15.76 -15.64
CA GLU A 168 16.94 -16.33 -14.90
C GLU A 168 18.18 -15.40 -14.81
N SER A 169 18.27 -14.36 -15.65
CA SER A 169 19.43 -13.45 -15.68
C SER A 169 19.22 -12.12 -14.94
N VAL A 170 18.02 -11.83 -14.40
CA VAL A 170 17.74 -10.55 -13.78
C VAL A 170 18.30 -10.49 -12.35
N LYS A 171 19.58 -10.14 -12.23
CA LYS A 171 20.21 -9.70 -10.97
C LYS A 171 20.15 -8.19 -10.87
N MET A 172 19.28 -7.67 -10.00
CA MET A 172 19.30 -6.26 -9.62
C MET A 172 20.21 -6.08 -8.41
N SER A 173 21.41 -5.52 -8.60
CA SER A 173 22.31 -5.17 -7.50
C SER A 173 21.98 -3.76 -6.98
N CYS A 174 21.39 -3.68 -5.80
CA CYS A 174 21.19 -2.41 -5.09
C CYS A 174 22.30 -2.21 -4.06
N THR A 175 23.01 -1.09 -4.11
CA THR A 175 23.94 -0.71 -3.02
C THR A 175 23.23 0.17 -2.00
N ILE A 176 23.71 0.19 -0.75
CA ILE A 176 23.20 1.09 0.30
C ILE A 176 23.26 2.55 -0.16
N LYS A 177 24.25 2.91 -0.97
CA LYS A 177 24.39 4.25 -1.57
C LYS A 177 23.20 4.56 -2.49
N THR A 178 22.85 3.66 -3.40
CA THR A 178 21.71 3.80 -4.32
C THR A 178 20.38 3.90 -3.59
N LEU A 179 20.23 3.16 -2.47
CA LEU A 179 19.05 3.25 -1.61
C LEU A 179 18.97 4.62 -0.93
N LYS A 180 20.09 5.13 -0.39
CA LYS A 180 20.16 6.48 0.20
C LYS A 180 19.87 7.59 -0.81
N GLU A 181 20.40 7.48 -2.02
CA GLU A 181 20.15 8.44 -3.11
C GLU A 181 18.69 8.42 -3.57
N SER A 182 18.04 7.25 -3.57
CA SER A 182 16.61 7.14 -3.86
C SER A 182 15.75 7.75 -2.75
N PHE A 183 16.16 7.63 -1.48
CA PHE A 183 15.55 8.38 -0.38
C PHE A 183 15.73 9.90 -0.51
N LEU A 184 16.84 10.35 -1.10
CA LEU A 184 17.13 11.77 -1.37
C LEU A 184 16.37 12.32 -2.59
N PHE A 185 16.11 11.49 -3.61
CA PHE A 185 15.27 11.87 -4.76
C PHE A 185 13.77 11.98 -4.40
N ILE A 186 13.39 11.54 -3.21
CA ILE A 186 12.04 11.69 -2.63
C ILE A 186 11.95 12.96 -1.75
N ARG A 187 13.05 13.71 -1.60
CA ARG A 187 13.13 15.01 -0.87
C ARG A 187 13.12 16.25 -1.78
N LEU A 188 12.81 16.10 -3.07
CA LEU A 188 12.58 17.20 -4.01
C LEU A 188 11.19 17.05 -4.63
#